data_AF-A0A2E2WKZ2-F1
#
_entry.id   AF-A0A2E2WKZ2-F1
#
_cell.length_a   1.000
_cell.length_b   1.000
_cell.length_c   1.000
_cell.angle_alpha   90.00
_cell.angle_beta   90.00
_cell.angle_gamma   90.00
#
_symmetry.space_group_name_H-M   'P 1'
#
loop_
_entity.id
_entity.type
_entity.pdbx_description
1 polymer ?
#
loop_
_entity_poly.entity_id
_entity_poly.type
_entity_poly.pdbx_seq_one_letter_code
_entity_poly.pdbx_strand_id
1 'polypeptide(L)'
;MDQTNLKRRGLMYVLSSPSGAGKTTITRALLKSNENLVISVSATTRPRRAGEVQGQDYYFVDIPEFNNMVDNGEMLEHAKVFGHYYGTPKAPVEDS
;
A
#
# COMPACT_ATOMS: atom_id res chain seq x y z
N MET A 1 13.41 -14.23 -35.51
CA MET A 1 13.08 -14.80 -34.19
C MET A 1 12.98 -13.64 -33.24
N ASP A 2 11.77 -13.15 -33.00
CA ASP A 2 11.49 -12.20 -31.94
C ASP A 2 10.34 -12.80 -31.15
N GLN A 3 10.69 -13.59 -30.13
CA GLN A 3 9.70 -14.04 -29.16
C GLN A 3 9.46 -12.85 -28.24
N THR A 4 8.39 -12.11 -28.50
CA THR A 4 7.88 -11.07 -27.63
C THR A 4 7.61 -11.67 -26.26
N ASN A 5 8.57 -11.52 -25.35
CA ASN A 5 8.48 -11.98 -23.97
C ASN A 5 7.53 -11.05 -23.23
N LEU A 6 6.23 -11.21 -23.49
CA LEU A 6 5.15 -10.48 -22.81
C LEU A 6 5.17 -10.92 -21.34
N LYS A 7 5.86 -10.13 -20.51
CA LYS A 7 5.87 -10.31 -19.05
C LYS A 7 4.41 -10.20 -18.58
N ARG A 8 3.86 -11.30 -18.05
CA ARG A 8 2.51 -11.27 -17.47
C ARG A 8 2.51 -10.27 -16.32
N ARG A 9 1.70 -9.22 -16.45
CA ARG A 9 1.51 -8.21 -15.39
C ARG A 9 0.58 -8.80 -14.32
N GLY A 10 0.94 -8.63 -13.05
CA GLY A 10 0.10 -9.04 -11.92
C GLY A 10 -1.26 -8.34 -11.92
N LEU A 11 -2.23 -8.91 -11.21
CA LEU A 11 -3.57 -8.34 -11.06
C LEU A 11 -3.65 -7.51 -9.77
N MET A 12 -4.02 -6.25 -9.88
CA MET A 12 -4.25 -5.38 -8.73
C MET A 12 -5.69 -5.50 -8.24
N TYR A 13 -5.86 -5.83 -6.97
CA TYR A 13 -7.15 -5.86 -6.30
C TYR A 13 -7.33 -4.62 -5.42
N VAL A 14 -8.38 -3.85 -5.67
CA VAL A 14 -8.76 -2.72 -4.82
C VAL A 14 -9.98 -3.12 -4.00
N LEU A 15 -9.80 -3.33 -2.70
CA LEU A 15 -10.90 -3.60 -1.78
C LEU A 15 -11.37 -2.29 -1.13
N SER A 16 -12.67 -1.98 -1.25
CA SER A 16 -13.27 -0.77 -0.69
C SER A 16 -14.53 -1.09 0.11
N SER A 17 -14.75 -0.37 1.22
CA SER A 17 -15.93 -0.46 2.06
C SER A 17 -15.99 0.73 3.04
N PRO A 18 -17.16 1.06 3.63
CA PRO A 18 -17.24 1.98 4.77
C PRO A 18 -16.39 1.51 5.96
N SER A 19 -16.10 2.43 6.88
CA SER A 19 -15.45 2.09 8.15
C SER A 19 -16.29 1.07 8.94
N GLY A 20 -15.64 0.07 9.53
CA GLY A 20 -16.30 -0.99 10.31
C GLY A 20 -16.90 -2.14 9.50
N ALA A 21 -16.91 -2.08 8.16
CA ALA A 21 -17.51 -3.12 7.32
C ALA A 21 -16.64 -4.38 7.10
N GLY A 22 -15.48 -4.48 7.76
CA GLY A 22 -14.66 -5.71 7.77
C GLY A 22 -13.60 -5.84 6.68
N LYS A 23 -13.24 -4.77 5.95
CA LYS A 23 -12.16 -4.76 4.93
C LYS A 23 -10.88 -5.47 5.41
N THR A 24 -10.39 -5.12 6.60
CA THR A 24 -9.19 -5.72 7.19
C THR A 24 -9.33 -7.23 7.42
N THR A 25 -10.51 -7.68 7.87
CA THR A 25 -10.78 -9.10 8.10
C THR A 25 -10.72 -9.90 6.79
N ILE A 26 -11.35 -9.38 5.74
CA ILE A 26 -11.35 -10.01 4.40
C ILE A 26 -9.94 -10.04 3.82
N THR A 27 -9.21 -8.92 3.87
CA THR A 27 -7.82 -8.87 3.38
C THR A 27 -6.94 -9.91 4.06
N ARG A 28 -7.04 -10.05 5.39
CA ARG A 28 -6.27 -11.05 6.14
C ARG A 28 -6.65 -12.48 5.78
N ALA A 29 -7.93 -12.76 5.54
CA ALA A 29 -8.37 -14.08 5.09
C ALA A 29 -7.83 -14.43 3.70
N LEU A 30 -7.86 -13.46 2.77
CA LEU A 30 -7.32 -13.63 1.41
C LEU A 30 -5.82 -13.96 1.42
N LEU A 31 -5.03 -13.18 2.16
CA LEU A 31 -3.58 -13.39 2.28
C LEU A 31 -3.24 -14.75 2.91
N LYS A 32 -4.06 -15.23 3.86
CA LYS A 32 -3.89 -16.58 4.44
C LYS A 32 -4.25 -17.70 3.47
N SER A 33 -5.20 -17.48 2.57
CA SER A 33 -5.68 -18.49 1.63
C SER A 33 -4.87 -18.59 0.33
N ASN A 34 -4.04 -17.59 0.01
CA ASN A 34 -3.30 -17.54 -1.25
C ASN A 34 -1.96 -16.84 -1.06
N GLU A 35 -0.88 -17.63 -1.14
CA GLU A 35 0.51 -17.17 -1.00
C GLU A 35 0.97 -16.26 -2.16
N ASN A 36 0.26 -16.26 -3.29
CA ASN A 36 0.57 -15.38 -4.43
C ASN A 36 -0.02 -13.97 -4.27
N LEU A 37 -0.69 -13.67 -3.16
CA LEU A 37 -1.21 -12.33 -2.87
C LEU A 37 -0.24 -11.57 -1.96
N VAL A 38 0.14 -10.38 -2.38
CA VAL A 38 0.95 -9.44 -1.60
C VAL A 38 0.06 -8.27 -1.20
N ILE A 39 0.20 -7.83 0.06
CA ILE A 39 -0.47 -6.63 0.53
C ILE A 39 0.36 -5.39 0.14
N SER A 40 -0.29 -4.39 -0.44
CA SER A 40 0.33 -3.08 -0.61
C SER A 40 0.29 -2.33 0.72
N VAL A 41 1.47 -2.12 1.31
CA VAL A 41 1.62 -1.38 2.57
C VAL A 41 1.72 0.12 2.28
N SER A 42 0.75 0.89 2.75
CA SER A 42 0.71 2.34 2.55
C SER A 42 1.72 3.07 3.44
N ALA A 43 2.17 4.26 3.01
CA ALA A 43 2.86 5.22 3.87
C ALA A 43 1.86 6.13 4.58
N THR A 44 2.21 6.61 5.78
CA THR A 44 1.40 7.58 6.52
C THR A 44 2.21 8.50 7.42
N THR A 45 1.75 9.74 7.59
CA THR A 45 2.28 10.69 8.57
C THR A 45 1.57 10.61 9.93
N ARG A 46 0.63 9.69 10.09
CA ARG A 46 0.00 9.43 11.38
C ARG A 46 1.04 8.82 12.33
N PRO A 47 1.11 9.25 13.60
CA PRO A 47 1.90 8.57 14.61
C PRO A 47 1.51 7.09 14.72
N ARG A 48 2.51 6.22 14.78
CA ARG A 48 2.36 4.79 15.03
C ARG A 48 1.67 4.55 16.39
N ARG A 49 0.64 3.71 16.40
CA ARG A 49 -0.04 3.28 17.63
C ARG A 49 0.72 2.13 18.29
N ALA A 50 0.45 1.90 19.57
CA ALA A 50 0.96 0.73 20.28
C ALA A 50 0.52 -0.56 19.56
N GLY A 51 1.48 -1.45 19.29
CA GLY A 51 1.25 -2.71 18.59
C GLY A 51 1.36 -2.66 17.06
N GLU A 52 1.40 -1.48 16.43
CA GLU A 52 1.65 -1.37 14.99
C GLU A 52 3.15 -1.53 14.68
N VAL A 53 3.48 -2.07 13.51
CA VAL A 53 4.84 -2.41 13.07
C VAL A 53 5.20 -1.66 11.78
N GLN A 54 6.37 -1.01 11.76
CA GLN A 54 6.90 -0.30 10.59
C GLN A 54 7.09 -1.27 9.42
N GLY A 55 6.58 -0.90 8.24
CA GLY A 55 6.70 -1.69 7.02
C GLY A 55 5.76 -2.92 6.96
N GLN A 56 4.94 -3.12 7.99
CA GLN A 56 3.91 -4.16 8.00
C GLN A 56 2.50 -3.56 8.01
N ASP A 57 2.21 -2.68 8.97
CA ASP A 57 0.91 -1.99 9.04
C ASP A 57 0.90 -0.76 8.14
N TYR A 58 1.96 0.05 8.25
CA TYR A 58 2.24 1.21 7.41
C TYR A 58 3.75 1.45 7.35
N TYR A 59 4.20 2.20 6.35
CA TYR A 59 5.42 2.99 6.46
C TYR A 59 5.09 4.29 7.21
N PHE A 60 5.43 4.34 8.50
CA PHE A 60 5.28 5.55 9.29
C PHE A 60 6.45 6.48 8.95
N VAL A 61 6.14 7.63 8.36
CA VAL A 61 7.09 8.65 7.89
C VAL A 61 6.70 10.01 8.46
N ASP A 62 7.61 10.97 8.48
CA ASP A 62 7.24 12.34 8.83
C ASP A 62 6.66 13.12 7.63
N ILE A 63 6.15 14.32 7.89
CA ILE A 63 5.53 15.15 6.82
C ILE A 63 6.57 15.55 5.75
N PRO A 64 7.78 16.03 6.10
CA PRO A 64 8.83 16.29 5.11
C PRO A 64 9.13 15.09 4.21
N GLU A 65 9.34 13.91 4.78
CA GLU A 65 9.61 12.68 4.04
C GLU A 65 8.44 12.32 3.11
N PHE A 66 7.21 12.36 3.60
CA PHE A 66 6.02 12.10 2.78
C PHE A 66 5.93 13.05 1.59
N ASN A 67 6.17 14.35 1.81
CA ASN A 67 6.13 15.34 0.73
C ASN A 67 7.23 15.08 -0.31
N ASN A 68 8.44 14.74 0.13
CA ASN A 68 9.53 14.39 -0.78
C ASN A 68 9.14 13.19 -1.67
N MET A 69 8.52 12.15 -1.09
CA MET A 69 8.04 10.99 -1.86
C MET A 69 6.99 11.40 -2.91
N VAL A 70 6.08 12.31 -2.57
CA VAL A 70 5.08 12.84 -3.51
C VAL A 70 5.75 13.63 -4.63
N ASP A 71 6.64 14.57 -4.28
CA ASP A 71 7.32 15.46 -5.23
C ASP A 71 8.21 14.68 -6.20
N ASN A 72 8.78 13.56 -5.74
CA ASN A 72 9.58 12.65 -6.56
C ASN A 72 8.74 11.68 -7.41
N GLY A 73 7.41 11.71 -7.31
CA GLY A 73 6.53 10.78 -8.05
C GLY A 73 6.62 9.33 -7.56
N GLU A 74 6.98 9.12 -6.29
CA GLU A 74 7.14 7.81 -5.65
C GLU A 74 5.83 7.23 -5.10
N MET A 75 4.71 7.93 -5.27
CA MET A 75 3.37 7.50 -4.85
C MET A 75 2.47 7.17 -6.05
N LEU A 76 1.75 6.06 -5.99
CA LEU A 76 0.67 5.73 -6.95
C LEU A 76 -0.59 6.55 -6.70
N GLU A 77 -0.87 6.82 -5.43
CA GLU A 77 -1.96 7.67 -4.96
C GLU A 77 -1.59 8.23 -3.58
N HIS A 78 -2.17 9.37 -3.23
CA HIS A 78 -2.09 9.91 -1.88
C HIS A 78 -3.29 10.82 -1.55
N ALA A 79 -3.63 10.91 -0.28
CA ALA A 79 -4.69 11.76 0.24
C ALA A 79 -4.42 12.23 1.68
N LYS A 80 -5.08 13.32 2.08
CA LYS A 80 -5.10 13.78 3.47
C LYS A 80 -6.42 13.38 4.13
N VAL A 81 -6.35 12.60 5.21
CA VAL A 81 -7.51 12.05 5.92
C VAL A 81 -7.33 12.27 7.42
N PHE A 82 -8.32 12.88 8.07
CA PHE A 82 -8.29 13.22 9.51
C PHE A 82 -6.98 13.91 9.96
N GLY A 83 -6.44 14.81 9.13
CA GLY A 83 -5.23 15.57 9.45
C GLY A 83 -3.90 14.89 9.12
N HIS A 84 -3.90 13.61 8.75
CA HIS A 84 -2.69 12.88 8.37
C HIS A 84 -2.68 12.54 6.88
N TYR A 85 -1.48 12.41 6.30
CA TYR A 85 -1.31 11.96 4.93
C TYR A 85 -1.25 10.44 4.89
N TYR A 86 -1.78 9.89 3.81
CA TYR A 86 -1.72 8.48 3.47
C TYR A 86 -1.42 8.37 1.98
N GLY A 87 -0.65 7.38 1.58
CA GLY A 87 -0.41 7.11 0.17
C GLY A 87 0.15 5.72 -0.06
N THR A 88 0.12 5.27 -1.30
CA THR A 88 0.63 3.96 -1.71
C THR A 88 1.98 4.12 -2.41
N PRO A 89 3.10 3.71 -1.79
CA PRO A 89 4.40 3.75 -2.42
C PRO A 89 4.42 2.91 -3.70
N LYS A 90 5.00 3.46 -4.76
CA LYS A 90 4.99 2.89 -6.11
C LYS A 90 5.90 1.67 -6.24
N ALA A 91 7.13 1.75 -5.74
CA ALA A 91 8.13 0.71 -5.94
C ALA A 91 7.68 -0.68 -5.42
N PRO A 92 7.16 -0.83 -4.18
CA PRO A 92 6.72 -2.15 -3.69
C PRO A 92 5.63 -2.78 -4.57
N VAL A 93 4.79 -1.98 -5.21
CA VAL A 93 3.70 -2.47 -6.06
C VAL A 93 4.21 -2.85 -7.45
N GLU A 94 5.15 -2.09 -8.01
CA GLU A 94 5.71 -2.38 -9.34
C GLU A 94 6.71 -3.53 -9.34
N ASP A 95 7.38 -3.77 -8.21
CA ASP A 95 8.37 -4.84 -8.04
C ASP A 95 7.78 -6.19 -7.57
N SER A 96 6.47 -6.24 -7.28
CA SER A 96 5.73 -7.43 -6.84
C SER A 96 5.46 -8.47 -7.94
#